data_AF-A0ABD0P1M7-F1
#
_entry.id   AF-A0ABD0P1M7-F1
#
_cell.length_a   1.000
_cell.length_b   1.000
_cell.length_c   1.000
_cell.angle_alpha   90.00
_cell.angle_beta   90.00
_cell.angle_gamma   90.00
#
_symmetry.space_group_name_H-M   'P 1'
#
loop_
_entity.id
_entity.type
_entity.pdbx_description
1 polymer ?
#
loop_
_entity_poly.entity_id
_entity_poly.type
_entity_poly.pdbx_seq_one_letter_code
_entity_poly.pdbx_strand_id
1 'polypeptide(L)'
;IQRNHELKRYLQRAFSYDFFKKLTKTFITSVVPEGRKREEIALAFEVTSRLKALDLHPMNKAMGFGAQYLQEYFAPWVKQHGGWEKAFDNDDDEEVH
;
A
#
# COMPACT_ATOMS: atom_id res chain seq x y z
N ILE A 1 26.13 -16.54 -11.44
CA ILE A 1 24.83 -15.98 -11.00
C ILE A 1 24.04 -15.59 -12.25
N GLN A 2 23.38 -16.55 -12.89
CA GLN A 2 22.63 -16.35 -14.15
C GLN A 2 21.11 -16.32 -13.91
N ARG A 3 20.68 -16.52 -12.64
CA ARG A 3 19.31 -16.83 -12.22
C ARG A 3 18.40 -15.63 -11.93
N ASN A 4 18.83 -14.40 -12.24
CA ASN A 4 18.04 -13.20 -11.89
C ASN A 4 17.35 -12.51 -13.08
N HIS A 5 17.82 -12.69 -14.32
CA HIS A 5 17.25 -11.99 -15.47
C HIS A 5 15.91 -12.57 -15.92
N GLU A 6 15.74 -13.89 -15.88
CA GLU A 6 14.47 -14.54 -16.21
C GLU A 6 13.38 -14.21 -15.20
N LEU A 7 13.73 -14.26 -13.90
CA LEU A 7 12.83 -13.86 -12.82
C LEU A 7 12.45 -12.38 -12.92
N LYS A 8 13.42 -11.47 -13.14
CA LYS A 8 13.13 -10.05 -13.34
C LYS A 8 12.17 -9.87 -14.52
N ARG A 9 12.45 -10.48 -15.68
CA ARG A 9 11.58 -10.38 -16.86
C ARG A 9 10.17 -10.94 -16.61
N TYR A 10 10.06 -12.05 -15.90
CA TYR A 10 8.77 -12.62 -15.51
C TYR A 10 7.99 -11.66 -14.60
N LEU A 11 8.63 -11.15 -13.54
CA LEU A 11 8.02 -10.19 -12.60
C LEU A 11 7.62 -8.89 -13.32
N GLN A 12 8.44 -8.40 -14.25
CA GLN A 12 8.09 -7.26 -15.09
C GLN A 12 6.81 -7.53 -15.89
N ARG A 13 6.65 -8.71 -16.49
CA ARG A 13 5.43 -9.04 -17.24
C ARG A 13 4.21 -9.23 -16.32
N ALA A 14 4.41 -9.84 -15.16
CA ALA A 14 3.35 -10.12 -14.20
C ALA A 14 2.87 -8.90 -13.42
N PHE A 15 3.63 -7.79 -13.41
CA PHE A 15 3.34 -6.60 -12.62
C PHE A 15 2.13 -5.82 -13.19
N SER A 16 0.95 -6.18 -12.70
CA SER A 16 -0.34 -5.56 -12.97
C SER A 16 -0.97 -5.01 -11.69
N TYR A 17 -2.05 -4.21 -11.84
CA TYR A 17 -2.81 -3.73 -10.68
C TYR A 17 -3.42 -4.90 -9.88
N ASP A 18 -3.94 -5.93 -10.54
CA ASP A 18 -4.50 -7.09 -9.84
C ASP A 18 -3.45 -7.84 -9.01
N PHE A 19 -2.22 -7.96 -9.53
CA PHE A 19 -1.11 -8.52 -8.77
C PHE A 19 -0.79 -7.64 -7.56
N PHE A 20 -0.64 -6.32 -7.76
CA PHE A 20 -0.41 -5.36 -6.69
C PHE A 20 -1.50 -5.47 -5.61
N LYS A 21 -2.77 -5.39 -5.99
CA LYS A 21 -3.93 -5.44 -5.09
C LYS A 21 -3.97 -6.73 -4.28
N LYS A 22 -3.76 -7.89 -4.91
CA LYS A 22 -3.71 -9.18 -4.22
C LYS A 22 -2.55 -9.25 -3.24
N LEU A 23 -1.35 -8.83 -3.65
CA LEU A 23 -0.19 -8.81 -2.78
C LEU A 23 -0.40 -7.89 -1.57
N THR A 24 -0.83 -6.65 -1.80
CA THR A 24 -1.07 -5.65 -0.76
C THR A 24 -2.13 -6.14 0.23
N LYS A 25 -3.27 -6.64 -0.26
CA LYS A 25 -4.33 -7.18 0.62
C LYS A 25 -3.83 -8.36 1.46
N THR A 26 -3.13 -9.31 0.83
CA THR A 26 -2.60 -10.49 1.53
C THR A 26 -1.58 -10.09 2.60
N PHE A 27 -0.68 -9.17 2.27
CA PHE A 27 0.33 -8.68 3.20
C PHE A 27 -0.31 -7.95 4.39
N ILE A 28 -1.21 -7.00 4.15
CA ILE A 28 -1.89 -6.25 5.22
C ILE A 28 -2.61 -7.20 6.17
N THR A 29 -3.45 -8.10 5.63
CA THR A 29 -4.23 -9.06 6.45
C THR A 29 -3.37 -10.06 7.21
N SER A 30 -2.12 -10.28 6.79
CA SER A 30 -1.16 -11.11 7.52
C SER A 30 -0.43 -10.39 8.66
N VAL A 31 -0.37 -9.05 8.63
CA VAL A 31 0.42 -8.25 9.59
C VAL A 31 -0.47 -7.55 10.61
N VAL A 32 -1.63 -7.03 10.20
CA VAL A 32 -2.56 -6.30 11.08
C VAL A 32 -3.96 -6.93 11.05
N PRO A 33 -4.64 -7.02 12.21
CA PRO A 33 -6.06 -7.30 12.27
C PRO A 33 -6.87 -6.30 11.45
N GLU A 34 -7.96 -6.77 10.84
CA GLU A 34 -8.88 -5.92 10.11
C GLU A 34 -9.48 -4.84 11.03
N GLY A 35 -9.57 -3.61 10.50
CA GLY A 35 -10.15 -2.46 11.21
C GLY A 35 -9.12 -1.45 11.71
N ARG A 36 -7.83 -1.81 11.75
CA ARG A 36 -6.73 -0.90 12.09
C ARG A 36 -6.33 -0.02 10.90
N LYS A 37 -7.23 0.90 10.51
CA LYS A 37 -7.18 1.59 9.21
C LYS A 37 -5.92 2.42 8.99
N ARG A 38 -5.43 3.12 10.01
CA ARG A 38 -4.18 3.90 9.91
C ARG A 38 -3.00 2.98 9.61
N GLU A 39 -2.90 1.84 10.29
CA GLU A 39 -1.84 0.85 10.08
C GLU A 39 -1.99 0.11 8.75
N GLU A 40 -3.21 -0.26 8.37
CA GLU A 40 -3.50 -0.85 7.05
C GLU A 40 -3.03 0.08 5.91
N ILE A 41 -3.31 1.39 6.03
CA ILE A 41 -2.85 2.41 5.08
C ILE A 41 -1.32 2.52 5.07
N ALA A 42 -0.68 2.59 6.25
CA ALA A 42 0.77 2.66 6.36
C ALA A 42 1.45 1.45 5.68
N LEU A 43 0.89 0.25 5.84
CA LEU A 43 1.37 -0.95 5.17
C LEU A 43 1.14 -0.91 3.65
N ALA A 44 0.05 -0.31 3.17
CA ALA A 44 -0.15 -0.09 1.73
C ALA A 44 0.91 0.85 1.13
N PHE A 45 1.29 1.91 1.86
CA PHE A 45 2.42 2.76 1.48
C PHE A 45 3.74 2.00 1.47
N GLU A 46 3.99 1.15 2.47
CA GLU A 46 5.21 0.34 2.55
C GLU A 46 5.32 -0.65 1.39
N VAL A 47 4.23 -1.37 1.04
CA VAL A 47 4.20 -2.25 -0.13
C VAL A 47 4.50 -1.47 -1.41
N THR A 48 3.90 -0.28 -1.56
CA THR A 48 4.17 0.61 -2.70
C THR A 48 5.65 1.00 -2.77
N SER A 49 6.24 1.39 -1.64
CA SER A 49 7.65 1.79 -1.54
C SER A 49 8.59 0.64 -1.92
N ARG A 50 8.33 -0.58 -1.44
CA ARG A 50 9.13 -1.77 -1.77
C ARG A 50 9.02 -2.16 -3.23
N LEU A 51 7.80 -2.21 -3.78
CA LEU A 51 7.59 -2.58 -5.19
C LEU A 51 8.21 -1.56 -6.15
N LYS A 52 8.18 -0.27 -5.78
CA LYS A 52 8.89 0.79 -6.49
C LYS A 52 10.41 0.52 -6.51
N ALA A 53 10.98 0.11 -5.37
CA ALA A 53 12.42 -0.16 -5.24
C ALA A 53 12.91 -1.39 -6.04
N LEU A 54 12.00 -2.28 -6.47
CA LEU A 54 12.37 -3.44 -7.29
C LEU A 54 12.74 -3.10 -8.74
N ASP A 55 12.50 -1.86 -9.19
CA ASP A 55 12.86 -1.39 -10.54
C ASP A 55 12.39 -2.35 -11.65
N LEU A 56 11.13 -2.80 -11.52
CA LEU A 56 10.48 -3.65 -12.52
C LEU A 56 9.90 -2.80 -13.66
N HIS A 57 9.38 -1.62 -13.32
CA HIS A 57 8.77 -0.66 -14.25
C HIS A 57 9.18 0.75 -13.84
N PRO A 58 8.95 1.76 -14.70
CA PRO A 58 9.05 3.15 -14.29
C PRO A 58 8.32 3.41 -12.97
N MET A 59 8.95 4.17 -12.09
CA MET A 59 8.50 4.42 -10.70
C MET A 59 7.02 4.84 -10.61
N ASN A 60 6.54 5.61 -11.58
CA ASN A 60 5.16 6.09 -11.64
C ASN A 60 4.13 4.96 -11.67
N LYS A 61 4.46 3.77 -12.18
CA LYS A 61 3.52 2.65 -12.26
C LYS A 61 3.19 2.08 -10.88
N ALA A 62 4.21 1.84 -10.05
CA ALA A 62 4.00 1.40 -8.68
C ALA A 62 3.28 2.48 -7.85
N MET A 63 3.66 3.75 -8.01
CA MET A 63 2.99 4.87 -7.34
C MET A 63 1.51 4.99 -7.75
N GLY A 64 1.21 4.84 -9.05
CA GLY A 64 -0.16 4.86 -9.56
C GLY A 64 -1.02 3.74 -9.00
N PHE A 65 -0.46 2.52 -8.87
CA PHE A 65 -1.17 1.41 -8.22
C PHE A 65 -1.41 1.65 -6.73
N GLY A 66 -0.42 2.21 -6.02
CA GLY A 66 -0.58 2.60 -4.62
C GLY A 66 -1.71 3.63 -4.42
N ALA A 67 -1.71 4.69 -5.24
CA ALA A 67 -2.76 5.70 -5.21
C ALA A 67 -4.15 5.11 -5.54
N GLN A 68 -4.23 4.26 -6.57
CA GLN A 68 -5.48 3.58 -6.95
C GLN A 68 -6.01 2.68 -5.84
N TYR A 69 -5.13 1.92 -5.18
CA TYR A 69 -5.51 1.05 -4.06
C TYR A 69 -6.01 1.86 -2.86
N LEU A 70 -5.31 2.93 -2.48
CA LEU A 70 -5.76 3.82 -1.40
C LEU A 70 -7.12 4.45 -1.71
N GLN A 71 -7.32 4.87 -2.96
CA GLN A 71 -8.60 5.41 -3.40
C GLN A 71 -9.75 4.38 -3.36
N GLU A 72 -9.48 3.14 -3.78
CA GLU A 72 -10.49 2.06 -3.82
C GLU A 72 -10.90 1.59 -2.40
N TYR A 73 -9.93 1.49 -1.48
CA TYR A 73 -10.15 0.82 -0.19
C TYR A 73 -10.29 1.76 1.00
N PHE A 74 -9.68 2.94 0.96
CA PHE A 74 -9.55 3.80 2.13
C PHE A 74 -10.17 5.18 1.97
N ALA A 75 -10.45 5.63 0.73
CA ALA A 75 -11.07 6.94 0.52
C ALA A 75 -12.38 7.16 1.31
N PRO A 76 -13.31 6.20 1.44
CA PRO A 76 -14.51 6.39 2.27
C PRO A 76 -14.17 6.65 3.73
N TRP A 77 -13.27 5.84 4.32
CA TRP A 77 -12.84 5.98 5.71
C TRP A 77 -12.12 7.31 5.93
N VAL A 78 -11.17 7.66 5.06
CA VAL A 78 -10.42 8.93 5.13
C VAL A 78 -11.38 10.13 5.06
N LYS A 79 -12.38 10.09 4.17
CA LYS A 79 -13.38 11.17 4.08
C LYS A 79 -14.21 11.31 5.35
N GLN A 80 -14.59 10.19 5.98
CA GLN A 80 -15.29 10.20 7.26
C GLN A 80 -14.43 10.78 8.39
N HIS A 81 -13.10 10.67 8.29
CA HIS A 81 -12.13 11.16 9.27
C HIS A 81 -11.54 12.53 8.88
N GLY A 82 -12.31 13.34 8.15
CA GLY A 82 -11.94 14.73 7.87
C GLY A 82 -10.89 14.93 6.78
N GLY A 83 -10.59 13.90 5.98
CA GLY A 83 -9.60 13.96 4.90
C GLY A 83 -8.24 13.40 5.32
N TRP A 84 -7.28 13.36 4.37
CA TRP A 84 -5.98 12.73 4.58
C TRP A 84 -5.13 13.40 5.68
N GLU A 85 -5.30 14.70 5.89
CA GLU A 85 -4.63 15.45 6.95
C GLU A 85 -5.15 15.00 8.32
N LYS A 86 -6.45 15.21 8.57
CA LYS A 86 -7.12 14.87 9.84
C LYS A 86 -7.15 13.38 10.16
N ALA A 87 -7.19 12.51 9.15
CA ALA A 87 -7.24 11.06 9.38
C ALA A 87 -5.97 10.52 10.09
N PHE A 88 -4.86 11.27 10.02
CA PHE A 88 -3.58 10.91 10.64
C PHE A 88 -3.14 11.93 11.69
N ASP A 89 -3.93 12.97 11.95
CA ASP A 89 -3.74 13.81 13.12
C ASP A 89 -4.05 12.97 14.37
N ASN A 90 -3.10 12.95 15.31
CA ASN A 90 -3.27 12.26 16.57
C ASN A 90 -4.13 13.16 17.47
N ASP A 91 -5.43 12.89 17.56
CA ASP A 91 -6.27 13.39 18.66
C ASP A 91 -6.06 12.55 19.95
N ASP A 92 -5.01 11.71 20.00
CA ASP A 92 -4.62 10.93 21.18
C ASP A 92 -3.74 11.76 22.15
N ASP A 93 -4.10 13.03 22.35
CA ASP A 93 -4.03 13.63 23.68
C ASP A 93 -5.27 13.15 24.46
N GLU A 94 -5.50 11.82 24.52
CA GLU A 94 -6.40 11.22 25.50
C GLU A 94 -5.77 11.44 26.87
N GLU A 95 -6.12 12.60 27.43
CA GLU A 95 -5.87 13.04 28.79
C GLU A 95 -6.26 11.90 29.74
N VAL A 96 -5.25 11.17 30.22
CA VAL A 96 -5.39 10.22 31.33
C VAL A 96 -5.69 11.03 32.60
N HIS A 97 -6.97 11.29 32.84
CA HIS A 97 -7.50 11.69 34.14
C HIS A 97 -7.67 10.47 35.06
#